data_AF-R6ZQS6-F1
#
_entry.id   AF-R6ZQS6-F1
#
_cell.length_a   1.000
_cell.length_b   1.000
_cell.length_c   1.000
_cell.angle_alpha   90.00
_cell.angle_beta   90.00
_cell.angle_gamma   90.00
#
_symmetry.space_group_name_H-M   'P 1'
#
loop_
_entity.id
_entity.type
_entity.pdbx_description
1 polymer ?
#
loop_
_entity_poly.entity_id
_entity_poly.type
_entity_poly.pdbx_seq_one_letter_code
_entity_poly.pdbx_strand_id
1 'polypeptide(L)'
;MTDKERLADWAKQVYDFLFDNYAISSISILGDMQNYQAKSNSVYTQKGFSMAIRNDIGEENKRILAFMLTSTMQVAFLSGRSSKEILGYDLTIKAERDRYIDTLVELLFIGALGMAEGRNEKK
;
A
#
# COMPACT_ATOMS: atom_id res chain seq x y z
N MET A 1 -5.63 14.63 -11.95
CA MET A 1 -5.21 13.40 -11.25
C MET A 1 -6.11 13.18 -10.06
N THR A 2 -6.83 12.06 -10.06
CA THR A 2 -7.70 11.61 -8.97
C THR A 2 -6.87 11.16 -7.75
N ASP A 3 -7.53 10.93 -6.61
CA ASP A 3 -6.87 10.33 -5.44
C ASP A 3 -6.31 8.93 -5.74
N LYS A 4 -7.07 8.13 -6.49
CA LYS A 4 -6.69 6.77 -6.89
C LYS A 4 -5.40 6.76 -7.70
N GLU A 5 -5.35 7.55 -8.77
CA GLU A 5 -4.17 7.68 -9.63
C GLU A 5 -2.94 8.14 -8.84
N ARG A 6 -3.12 9.16 -7.98
CA ARG A 6 -2.02 9.68 -7.16
C ARG A 6 -1.52 8.68 -6.13
N LEU A 7 -2.42 7.91 -5.51
CA LEU A 7 -2.02 6.89 -4.55
C LEU A 7 -1.26 5.76 -5.25
N ALA A 8 -1.71 5.33 -6.44
CA ALA A 8 -1.00 4.36 -7.26
C ALA A 8 0.39 4.86 -7.67
N ASP A 9 0.52 6.08 -8.17
CA ASP A 9 1.80 6.66 -8.57
C ASP A 9 2.78 6.78 -7.40
N TRP A 10 2.29 7.16 -6.21
CA TRP A 10 3.14 7.24 -5.03
C TRP A 10 3.52 5.83 -4.52
N ALA A 11 2.59 4.88 -4.53
CA ALA A 11 2.87 3.50 -4.14
C ALA A 11 3.90 2.84 -5.08
N LYS A 12 3.84 3.11 -6.39
CA LYS A 12 4.84 2.66 -7.37
C LYS A 12 6.24 3.22 -7.05
N GLN A 13 6.34 4.51 -6.73
CA GLN A 13 7.61 5.14 -6.33
C GLN A 13 8.18 4.52 -5.05
N VAL A 14 7.33 4.24 -4.05
CA VAL A 14 7.75 3.52 -2.84
C VAL A 14 8.27 2.13 -3.20
N TYR A 15 7.57 1.39 -4.06
CA TYR A 15 8.01 0.08 -4.52
C TYR A 15 9.33 0.10 -5.29
N ASP A 16 9.52 1.07 -6.19
CA ASP A 16 10.80 1.25 -6.88
C ASP A 16 11.93 1.44 -5.86
N PHE A 17 11.75 2.30 -4.86
CA PHE A 17 12.74 2.46 -3.78
C PHE A 17 13.01 1.16 -3.01
N LEU A 18 11.96 0.41 -2.66
CA LEU A 18 12.13 -0.86 -1.93
C LEU A 18 12.93 -1.88 -2.74
N PHE A 19 12.65 -2.00 -4.05
CA PHE A 19 13.34 -2.96 -4.91
C PHE A 19 14.76 -2.52 -5.28
N ASP A 20 15.00 -1.22 -5.46
CA ASP A 20 16.35 -0.68 -5.68
C ASP A 20 17.24 -0.86 -4.44
N ASN A 21 16.63 -0.97 -3.24
CA ASN A 21 17.32 -1.13 -1.95
C ASN A 21 16.95 -2.43 -1.23
N TYR A 22 16.72 -3.52 -1.99
CA TYR A 22 16.05 -4.73 -1.52
C TYR A 22 16.51 -5.24 -0.15
N ALA A 23 17.82 -5.37 0.07
CA ALA A 23 18.37 -5.92 1.32
C ALA A 23 18.08 -5.03 2.54
N ILE A 24 18.33 -3.72 2.42
CA ILE A 24 18.11 -2.74 3.49
C ILE A 24 16.61 -2.60 3.77
N SER A 25 15.80 -2.51 2.71
CA SER A 25 14.35 -2.44 2.80
C SER A 25 13.76 -3.68 3.46
N SER A 26 14.24 -4.88 3.12
CA SER A 26 13.81 -6.12 3.76
C SER A 26 14.12 -6.14 5.26
N ILE A 27 15.33 -5.74 5.65
CA ILE A 27 15.74 -5.67 7.06
C ILE A 27 14.87 -4.66 7.82
N SER A 28 14.65 -3.46 7.25
CA SER A 28 13.81 -2.43 7.89
C SER A 28 12.38 -2.91 8.07
N ILE A 29 11.78 -3.54 7.06
CA ILE A 29 10.40 -4.03 7.11
C ILE A 29 10.28 -5.16 8.13
N LEU A 30 11.18 -6.14 8.11
CA LEU A 30 11.16 -7.26 9.07
C LEU A 30 11.35 -6.77 10.50
N GLY A 31 12.25 -5.79 10.73
CA GLY A 31 12.42 -5.15 12.03
C GLY A 31 11.16 -4.43 12.52
N ASP A 32 10.50 -3.68 11.63
CA ASP A 32 9.22 -3.04 11.93
C ASP A 32 8.12 -4.08 12.21
N MET A 33 8.06 -5.19 11.47
CA MET A 33 7.09 -6.27 11.72
C MET A 33 7.34 -6.99 13.05
N GLN A 34 8.60 -7.15 13.46
CA GLN A 34 8.95 -7.77 14.74
C GLN A 34 8.63 -6.86 15.93
N ASN A 35 8.80 -5.54 15.78
CA ASN A 35 8.53 -4.56 16.82
C ASN A 35 7.81 -3.33 16.24
N TYR A 36 6.51 -3.50 16.01
CA TYR A 36 5.71 -2.49 15.33
C TYR A 36 5.35 -1.33 16.26
N GLN A 37 5.81 -0.11 15.93
CA GLN A 37 5.67 1.06 16.80
C GLN A 37 5.18 2.29 16.01
N ALA A 38 4.60 3.28 16.70
CA ALA A 38 4.11 4.52 16.07
C ALA A 38 5.18 5.35 15.33
N LYS A 39 6.46 5.05 15.59
CA LYS A 39 7.66 5.65 14.97
C LYS A 39 8.42 4.69 14.04
N SER A 40 7.83 3.55 13.68
CA SER A 40 8.36 2.63 12.66
C SER A 40 8.37 3.27 11.28
N ASN A 41 9.30 2.85 10.42
CA ASN A 41 9.36 3.33 9.03
C ASN A 41 8.10 2.95 8.25
N SER A 42 7.53 1.78 8.52
CA SER A 42 6.22 1.38 8.00
C SER A 42 5.11 2.37 8.38
N VAL A 43 5.08 2.87 9.61
CA VAL A 43 4.07 3.86 10.05
C VAL A 43 4.29 5.23 9.41
N TYR A 44 5.55 5.64 9.18
CA TYR A 44 5.81 6.86 8.41
C TYR A 44 5.35 6.73 6.95
N THR A 45 5.53 5.57 6.33
CA THR A 45 5.00 5.28 4.99
C THR A 45 3.46 5.38 4.98
N GLN A 46 2.78 4.82 5.99
CA GLN A 46 1.32 4.92 6.14
C GLN A 46 0.87 6.37 6.28
N LYS A 47 1.57 7.19 7.08
CA LYS A 47 1.29 8.62 7.20
C LYS A 47 1.41 9.33 5.85
N GLY A 48 2.45 9.01 5.07
CA GLY A 48 2.62 9.52 3.71
C GLY A 48 1.44 9.19 2.80
N PHE A 49 1.03 7.93 2.73
CA PHE A 49 -0.14 7.52 1.95
C PHE A 49 -1.45 8.15 2.44
N SER A 50 -1.64 8.26 3.76
CA SER A 50 -2.84 8.92 4.32
C SER A 50 -2.92 10.39 3.89
N MET A 51 -1.78 11.09 3.81
CA MET A 51 -1.73 12.48 3.33
C MET A 51 -1.97 12.60 1.81
N ALA A 52 -1.76 11.51 1.05
CA ALA A 52 -2.03 11.47 -0.38
C ALA A 52 -3.53 11.50 -0.71
N ILE A 53 -4.40 11.07 0.20
CA ILE A 53 -5.84 10.94 -0.03
C ILE A 53 -6.51 12.29 0.29
N ARG A 54 -7.00 13.01 -0.73
CA ARG A 54 -7.65 14.32 -0.58
C ARG A 54 -9.16 14.22 -0.36
N ASN A 55 -9.81 13.13 -0.73
CA ASN A 55 -11.23 12.91 -0.59
C ASN A 55 -11.64 12.84 0.89
N ASP A 56 -12.88 13.22 1.14
CA ASP A 56 -13.52 13.18 2.44
C ASP A 56 -14.11 11.79 2.73
N ILE A 57 -13.25 10.77 2.75
CA ILE A 57 -13.64 9.44 3.26
C ILE A 57 -13.58 9.36 4.79
N GLY A 58 -13.24 10.47 5.48
CA GLY A 58 -12.96 10.53 6.91
C GLY A 58 -11.55 10.05 7.29
N GLU A 59 -10.97 10.68 8.30
CA GLU A 59 -9.57 10.43 8.71
C GLU A 59 -9.32 9.00 9.22
N GLU A 60 -10.31 8.38 9.85
CA GLU A 60 -10.22 6.97 10.28
C GLU A 60 -10.05 6.03 9.09
N ASN A 61 -10.88 6.20 8.05
CA ASN A 61 -10.80 5.38 6.84
C ASN A 61 -9.51 5.63 6.07
N LYS A 62 -9.01 6.86 6.01
CA LYS A 62 -7.68 7.16 5.42
C LYS A 62 -6.57 6.39 6.13
N ARG A 63 -6.58 6.36 7.47
CA ARG A 63 -5.59 5.62 8.27
C ARG A 63 -5.68 4.12 8.01
N ILE A 64 -6.87 3.54 7.99
CA ILE A 64 -7.07 2.11 7.74
C ILE A 64 -6.66 1.75 6.30
N LEU A 65 -7.04 2.56 5.30
CA LEU A 65 -6.64 2.35 3.91
C LEU A 65 -5.12 2.41 3.75
N ALA A 66 -4.48 3.42 4.33
CA ALA A 66 -3.03 3.55 4.30
C ALA A 66 -2.33 2.38 5.02
N PHE A 67 -2.87 1.93 6.16
CA PHE A 67 -2.39 0.75 6.87
C PHE A 67 -2.46 -0.52 6.01
N MET A 68 -3.60 -0.75 5.36
CA MET A 68 -3.81 -1.90 4.48
C MET A 68 -2.85 -1.85 3.29
N LEU A 69 -2.79 -0.72 2.59
CA LEU A 69 -1.90 -0.53 1.45
C LEU A 69 -0.43 -0.83 1.81
N THR A 70 0.09 -0.19 2.86
CA THR A 70 1.47 -0.41 3.29
C THR A 70 1.72 -1.85 3.71
N SER A 71 0.82 -2.45 4.51
CA SER A 71 0.99 -3.82 5.00
C SER A 71 1.02 -4.83 3.86
N THR A 72 0.07 -4.74 2.92
CA THR A 72 -0.02 -5.62 1.77
C THR A 72 1.19 -5.46 0.85
N MET A 73 1.60 -4.22 0.57
CA MET A 73 2.80 -3.93 -0.20
C MET A 73 4.06 -4.52 0.46
N GLN A 74 4.23 -4.37 1.76
CA GLN A 74 5.43 -4.83 2.47
C GLN A 74 5.53 -6.36 2.51
N VAL A 75 4.43 -7.06 2.79
CA VAL A 75 4.43 -8.53 2.77
C VAL A 75 4.66 -9.07 1.36
N ALA A 76 4.03 -8.46 0.35
CA ALA A 76 4.26 -8.84 -1.04
C ALA A 76 5.71 -8.60 -1.49
N PHE A 77 6.31 -7.49 -1.06
CA PHE A 77 7.73 -7.22 -1.31
C PHE A 77 8.63 -8.30 -0.69
N LEU A 78 8.37 -8.70 0.55
CA LEU A 78 9.14 -9.74 1.25
C LEU A 78 9.01 -11.13 0.61
N SER A 79 7.97 -11.39 -0.20
CA SER A 79 7.85 -12.65 -0.95
C SER A 79 8.95 -12.81 -2.02
N GLY A 80 9.59 -11.72 -2.43
CA GLY A 80 10.74 -11.74 -3.33
C GLY A 80 10.51 -12.56 -4.60
N ARG A 81 11.37 -13.55 -4.84
CA ARG A 81 11.28 -14.43 -6.02
C ARG A 81 10.08 -15.37 -6.00
N SER A 82 9.48 -15.61 -4.83
CA SER A 82 8.27 -16.43 -4.70
C SER A 82 6.98 -15.65 -5.01
N SER A 83 7.09 -14.34 -5.27
CA SER A 83 5.94 -13.49 -5.59
C SER A 83 5.08 -14.01 -6.73
N LYS A 84 5.68 -14.58 -7.78
CA LYS A 84 4.90 -15.10 -8.93
C LYS A 84 4.00 -16.26 -8.54
N GLU A 85 4.50 -17.18 -7.72
CA GLU A 85 3.76 -18.35 -7.26
C GLU A 85 2.67 -17.97 -6.25
N ILE A 86 2.97 -17.03 -5.34
CA ILE A 86 2.07 -16.65 -4.25
C ILE A 86 0.98 -15.67 -4.72
N LEU A 87 1.34 -14.70 -5.58
CA LEU A 87 0.49 -13.57 -5.93
C LEU A 87 0.07 -13.55 -7.40
N GLY A 88 0.70 -14.36 -8.26
CA GLY A 88 0.51 -14.30 -9.71
C GLY A 88 1.30 -13.18 -10.41
N TYR A 89 2.08 -12.39 -9.67
CA TYR A 89 2.93 -11.30 -10.18
C TYR A 89 4.40 -11.55 -9.86
N ASP A 90 5.28 -11.49 -10.85
CA ASP A 90 6.72 -11.51 -10.63
C ASP A 90 7.18 -10.10 -10.27
N LEU A 91 7.24 -9.81 -8.97
CA LEU A 91 7.57 -8.47 -8.48
C LEU A 91 9.03 -8.09 -8.74
N THR A 92 9.89 -8.98 -9.24
CA THR A 92 11.23 -8.58 -9.69
C THR A 92 11.18 -7.76 -10.99
N ILE A 93 10.08 -7.87 -11.75
CA ILE A 93 9.85 -7.16 -13.01
C ILE A 93 9.02 -5.89 -12.76
N LYS A 94 9.56 -4.71 -13.12
CA LYS A 94 8.90 -3.41 -12.88
C LYS A 94 7.48 -3.34 -13.44
N ALA A 95 7.26 -3.79 -14.67
CA ALA A 95 5.94 -3.77 -15.28
C ALA A 95 4.92 -4.71 -14.59
N GLU A 96 5.36 -5.78 -13.94
CA GLU A 96 4.46 -6.61 -13.11
C GLU A 96 4.21 -5.95 -11.75
N ARG A 97 5.22 -5.31 -11.14
CA ARG A 97 5.05 -4.50 -9.92
C ARG A 97 4.03 -3.39 -10.10
N ASP A 98 4.16 -2.62 -11.18
CA ASP A 98 3.26 -1.48 -11.43
C ASP A 98 1.81 -1.97 -11.59
N ARG A 99 1.59 -3.07 -12.32
CA ARG A 99 0.27 -3.72 -12.45
C ARG A 99 -0.28 -4.26 -11.13
N TYR A 100 0.58 -4.85 -10.30
CA TYR A 100 0.21 -5.30 -8.97
C TYR A 100 -0.27 -4.13 -8.10
N ILE A 101 0.47 -3.02 -8.10
CA ILE A 101 0.10 -1.81 -7.33
C ILE A 101 -1.21 -1.20 -7.85
N ASP A 102 -1.38 -1.08 -9.17
CA ASP A 102 -2.63 -0.58 -9.76
C ASP A 102 -3.83 -1.44 -9.33
N THR A 103 -3.68 -2.77 -9.38
CA THR A 103 -4.73 -3.72 -8.95
C THR A 103 -5.03 -3.58 -7.46
N LEU A 104 -4.01 -3.48 -6.62
CA LEU A 104 -4.18 -3.33 -5.17
C LEU A 104 -4.91 -2.03 -4.82
N VAL A 105 -4.51 -0.92 -5.43
CA VAL A 105 -5.14 0.39 -5.20
C VAL A 105 -6.60 0.38 -5.69
N GLU A 106 -6.89 -0.23 -6.84
CA GLU A 106 -8.27 -0.41 -7.33
C GLU A 106 -9.14 -1.16 -6.31
N LEU A 107 -8.68 -2.32 -5.83
CA LEU A 107 -9.41 -3.15 -4.85
C LEU A 107 -9.69 -2.37 -3.55
N LEU A 108 -8.71 -1.64 -3.05
CA LEU A 108 -8.85 -0.83 -1.84
C LEU A 108 -9.83 0.32 -2.02
N PHE A 109 -9.83 1.00 -3.17
CA PHE A 109 -10.77 2.08 -3.46
C PHE A 109 -12.20 1.58 -3.65
N ILE A 110 -12.40 0.46 -4.35
CA ILE A 110 -13.72 -0.17 -4.49
C ILE A 110 -14.29 -0.50 -3.11
N GLY A 111 -13.47 -1.13 -2.25
CA GLY A 111 -13.89 -1.45 -0.88
C GLY A 111 -14.19 -0.20 -0.04
N ALA A 112 -13.34 0.83 -0.12
CA ALA A 112 -13.51 2.06 0.66
C ALA A 112 -14.73 2.90 0.21
N LEU A 113 -14.98 2.99 -1.11
CA LEU A 113 -16.12 3.72 -1.67
C LEU A 113 -17.44 3.01 -1.35
N GLY A 114 -17.48 1.67 -1.45
CA GLY A 114 -18.67 0.89 -1.06
C GLY A 114 -19.05 1.08 0.42
N MET A 115 -18.07 1.31 1.31
CA MET A 115 -18.35 1.61 2.73
C MET A 115 -18.91 3.03 2.95
N ALA A 116 -18.54 4.00 2.10
CA ALA A 116 -19.06 5.37 2.20
C ALA A 116 -20.52 5.45 1.75
N GLU A 117 -20.87 4.75 0.66
CA GLU A 117 -22.24 4.66 0.15
C GLU A 117 -23.18 3.98 1.14
N GLY A 118 -22.81 2.81 1.67
CA GLY A 118 -23.63 2.07 2.64
C GLY A 118 -23.81 2.74 4.01
N ARG A 119 -23.01 3.78 4.35
CA ARG A 119 -23.21 4.62 5.55
C ARG A 119 -24.14 5.81 5.28
N ASN A 120 -24.16 6.34 4.06
CA ASN A 120 -25.07 7.42 3.67
C ASN A 120 -26.51 6.91 3.50
N GLU A 121 -26.71 5.65 3.12
CA GLU A 121 -28.04 5.01 3.07
C GLU A 121 -28.66 4.74 4.45
N LYS A 122 -27.85 4.78 5.52
CA LYS A 122 -28.29 4.53 6.91
C LYS A 122 -28.49 5.80 7.74
N LYS A 123 -28.40 6.97 7.11
CA LYS A 123 -28.71 8.28 7.72
C LYS A 123 -30.03 8.81 7.16
#